data_AF-Q2H2K2-F1
#
_entry.id   AF-Q2H2K2-F1
#
_cell.length_a   1.000
_cell.length_b   1.000
_cell.length_c   1.000
_cell.angle_alpha   90.00
_cell.angle_beta   90.00
_cell.angle_gamma   90.00
#
_symmetry.space_group_name_H-M   'P 1'
#
loop_
_entity.id
_entity.type
_entity.pdbx_description
1 polymer ?
#
loop_
_entity_poly.entity_id
_entity_poly.type
_entity_poly.pdbx_seq_one_letter_code
_entity_poly.pdbx_strand_id
1 'polypeptide(L)'
;MDSEQLPISEKRLLNAPVETLSWSRLTVTVKEGKTGQPKTLVDNVEGIMQAGECCAVMGPSGCGKTTFLNVLAQRPIKAAHVTGQVLVNGAELPIHVFRHVTSFAQDHDIFIGALNVRETLHFASRLAGVPRGGEAEAEARIDTLLESFGLVRLTTLRVGTGISHGQKRRLTVAKQLVTGPGILFLDEPTSGLDSVASCHVVSYLKQLAKRTGLIVLVDYYASIGVTVPERANPADFLLELVNTDFSQAQNDAAASERERVAELASRWDSSVLRQQTAAAVTASVKPALGLAPLGAGSKPPFLARLAVLTHRSFIKSYRDGLAYTLRLAMYAALGLLAGTVWLQMDRDQDSIQLLVNALVVSCGFMSFMAVTYVPAFIEDYRQFRLDRRNGLYGPGSFLVSNFVVGIPYLFLFSAAFSVLFYWLGGCRQSASAFFTWVLWLYLNLLAAEGIVILSVAIIPNFVGALVITALLNVIAFATAGTLVPPAQLNAFYKYAFYYWNSQGYVFQDQCHIAGETVLDQYGVSTADQGRNVGIVVAIILGYRLAAWVLLKMRR
;
A
#
# COMPACT_ATOMS: atom_id res chain seq x y z
N MET A 1 -31.68 21.47 9.23
CA MET A 1 -30.73 22.49 9.71
C MET A 1 -30.14 23.17 8.50
N ASP A 2 -30.23 24.49 8.41
CA ASP A 2 -29.62 25.25 7.32
C ASP A 2 -28.10 25.05 7.32
N SER A 3 -27.55 24.73 6.15
CA SER A 3 -26.12 24.43 5.95
C SER A 3 -25.15 25.54 6.39
N GLU A 4 -25.66 26.76 6.62
CA GLU A 4 -24.88 27.92 7.07
C GLU A 4 -24.55 27.91 8.58
N GLN A 5 -25.27 27.14 9.40
CA GLN A 5 -25.09 27.13 10.87
C GLN A 5 -24.07 26.09 11.39
N LEU A 6 -23.53 25.24 10.52
CA LEU A 6 -22.55 24.22 10.92
C LEU A 6 -21.13 24.81 11.02
N PRO A 7 -20.29 24.31 11.96
CA PRO A 7 -18.89 24.71 12.07
C PRO A 7 -18.17 24.54 10.74
N ILE A 8 -17.24 25.45 10.43
CA ILE A 8 -16.44 25.43 9.19
C ILE A 8 -15.78 24.06 8.99
N SER A 9 -15.31 23.41 10.05
CA SER A 9 -14.68 22.09 10.03
C SER A 9 -15.56 20.96 9.48
N GLU A 10 -16.89 21.09 9.61
CA GLU A 10 -17.88 20.07 9.26
C GLU A 10 -18.50 20.28 7.87
N LYS A 11 -18.25 21.42 7.21
CA LYS A 11 -18.88 21.76 5.92
C LYS A 11 -18.61 20.75 4.80
N ARG A 12 -17.39 20.24 4.65
CA ARG A 12 -17.11 19.17 3.66
C ARG A 12 -17.53 17.76 4.12
N LEU A 13 -17.89 17.58 5.39
CA LEU A 13 -18.46 16.31 5.86
C LEU A 13 -19.96 16.23 5.54
N LEU A 14 -20.58 17.35 5.13
CA LEU A 14 -21.97 17.38 4.68
C LEU A 14 -22.17 16.37 3.55
N ASN A 15 -23.00 15.38 3.86
CA ASN A 15 -23.35 14.30 2.99
C ASN A 15 -24.44 14.70 1.97
N ALA A 16 -24.31 15.90 1.39
CA ALA A 16 -25.21 16.41 0.36
C ALA A 16 -25.42 15.46 -0.83
N PRO A 17 -24.47 14.57 -1.22
CA PRO A 17 -24.72 13.64 -2.30
C PRO A 17 -25.33 12.30 -1.87
N VAL A 18 -24.98 11.69 -0.74
CA VAL A 18 -25.40 10.30 -0.41
C VAL A 18 -26.56 10.28 0.57
N GLU A 19 -27.73 9.88 0.11
CA GLU A 19 -28.95 9.76 0.90
C GLU A 19 -29.15 8.34 1.43
N THR A 20 -28.87 7.33 0.61
CA THR A 20 -29.15 5.93 0.96
C THR A 20 -28.04 4.97 0.55
N LEU A 21 -27.85 3.94 1.37
CA LEU A 21 -27.05 2.75 1.07
C LEU A 21 -27.94 1.53 1.26
N SER A 22 -28.18 0.76 0.19
CA SER A 22 -28.97 -0.48 0.27
C SER A 22 -28.22 -1.66 -0.31
N TRP A 23 -28.51 -2.85 0.21
CA TRP A 23 -27.98 -4.10 -0.31
C TRP A 23 -29.08 -5.16 -0.36
N SER A 24 -29.04 -5.98 -1.41
CA SER A 24 -30.01 -7.06 -1.61
C SER A 24 -29.36 -8.36 -2.05
N ARG A 25 -29.94 -9.47 -1.58
CA ARG A 25 -29.56 -10.85 -1.91
C ARG A 25 -28.05 -11.11 -1.84
N LEU A 26 -27.38 -10.55 -0.83
CA LEU A 26 -25.94 -10.72 -0.67
C LEU A 26 -25.63 -12.13 -0.16
N THR A 27 -24.96 -12.94 -0.99
CA THR A 27 -24.44 -14.25 -0.61
C THR A 27 -22.96 -14.34 -0.95
N VAL A 28 -22.16 -14.82 -0.01
CA VAL A 28 -20.70 -14.96 -0.13
C VAL A 28 -20.28 -16.37 0.24
N THR A 29 -19.68 -17.07 -0.71
CA THR A 29 -19.17 -18.43 -0.53
C THR A 29 -17.66 -18.43 -0.68
N VAL A 30 -16.96 -18.95 0.33
CA VAL A 30 -15.50 -19.15 0.32
C VAL A 30 -15.16 -20.63 0.19
N LYS A 31 -13.97 -20.96 -0.30
CA LYS A 31 -13.46 -22.34 -0.23
C LYS A 31 -12.77 -22.53 1.12
N GLU A 32 -13.20 -23.53 1.88
CA GLU A 32 -12.58 -23.85 3.16
C GLU A 32 -11.18 -24.44 2.93
N GLY A 33 -10.17 -23.90 3.61
CA GLY A 33 -8.76 -24.23 3.33
C GLY A 33 -8.34 -25.66 3.66
N LYS A 34 -9.05 -26.35 4.57
CA LYS A 34 -8.73 -27.73 5.00
C LYS A 34 -9.43 -28.80 4.16
N THR A 35 -10.68 -28.57 3.78
CA THR A 35 -11.54 -29.56 3.12
C THR A 35 -11.75 -29.26 1.63
N GLY A 36 -11.44 -28.03 1.19
CA GLY A 36 -11.72 -27.55 -0.17
C GLY A 36 -13.21 -27.34 -0.46
N GLN A 37 -14.09 -27.63 0.50
CA GLN A 37 -15.54 -27.52 0.31
C GLN A 37 -15.99 -26.06 0.33
N PRO A 38 -17.04 -25.72 -0.45
CA PRO A 38 -17.64 -24.39 -0.40
C PRO A 38 -18.33 -24.17 0.95
N LYS A 39 -17.95 -23.11 1.65
CA LYS A 39 -18.58 -22.64 2.88
C LYS A 39 -19.22 -21.28 2.62
N THR A 40 -20.53 -21.19 2.79
CA THR A 40 -21.26 -19.92 2.73
C THR A 40 -21.04 -19.17 4.04
N LEU A 41 -20.50 -17.94 3.97
CA LEU A 41 -20.25 -17.09 5.14
C LEU A 41 -21.35 -16.05 5.34
N VAL A 42 -21.92 -15.56 4.24
CA VAL A 42 -23.02 -14.60 4.23
C VAL A 42 -24.07 -15.21 3.32
N ASP A 43 -25.31 -15.30 3.76
CA ASP A 43 -26.38 -15.93 2.99
C ASP A 43 -27.61 -15.03 2.92
N ASN A 44 -27.95 -14.61 1.70
CA ASN A 44 -29.14 -13.84 1.35
C ASN A 44 -29.44 -12.63 2.27
N VAL A 45 -28.41 -11.85 2.60
CA VAL A 45 -28.55 -10.70 3.51
C VAL A 45 -29.06 -9.48 2.75
N GLU A 46 -30.02 -8.77 3.36
CA GLU A 46 -30.63 -7.54 2.82
C GLU A 46 -30.73 -6.46 3.89
N GLY A 47 -30.67 -5.21 3.46
CA GLY A 47 -30.78 -4.07 4.35
C GLY A 47 -30.69 -2.74 3.64
N ILE A 48 -31.12 -1.69 4.33
CA ILE A 48 -31.08 -0.32 3.85
C ILE A 48 -30.69 0.59 5.00
N MET A 49 -29.94 1.63 4.67
CA MET A 49 -29.56 2.70 5.58
C MET A 49 -29.78 4.06 4.95
N GLN A 50 -30.17 5.01 5.79
CA GLN A 50 -30.40 6.40 5.46
C GLN A 50 -29.25 7.28 5.95
N ALA A 51 -29.09 8.45 5.33
CA ALA A 51 -28.14 9.47 5.73
C ALA A 51 -28.30 9.82 7.22
N GLY A 52 -27.19 9.79 7.94
CA GLY A 52 -27.09 10.08 9.36
C GLY A 52 -27.40 8.91 10.30
N GLU A 53 -27.66 7.72 9.76
CA GLU A 53 -27.77 6.49 10.54
C GLU A 53 -26.39 5.89 10.85
N CYS A 54 -26.30 5.30 12.04
CA CYS A 54 -25.15 4.52 12.49
C CYS A 54 -25.63 3.09 12.76
N CYS A 55 -25.15 2.13 11.97
CA CYS A 55 -25.48 0.72 12.09
C CYS A 55 -24.32 -0.05 12.72
N ALA A 56 -24.62 -0.85 13.75
CA ALA A 56 -23.69 -1.80 14.34
C ALA A 56 -24.00 -3.20 13.83
N VAL A 57 -23.01 -3.84 13.21
CA VAL A 57 -23.04 -5.26 12.84
C VAL A 57 -22.45 -6.05 14.01
N MET A 58 -23.24 -6.97 14.57
CA MET A 58 -22.86 -7.78 15.74
C MET A 58 -22.98 -9.26 15.40
N GLY A 59 -22.12 -10.08 16.00
CA GLY A 59 -22.12 -11.52 15.85
C GLY A 59 -20.87 -12.17 16.46
N PRO A 60 -20.85 -13.50 16.61
CA PRO A 60 -19.71 -14.23 17.17
C PRO A 60 -18.47 -14.17 16.27
N SER A 61 -17.32 -14.59 16.79
CA SER A 61 -16.09 -14.60 15.99
C SER A 61 -16.23 -15.54 14.79
N GLY A 62 -15.65 -15.17 13.65
CA GLY A 62 -15.67 -16.02 12.46
C GLY A 62 -17.02 -16.17 11.74
N CYS A 63 -18.10 -15.49 12.16
CA CYS A 63 -19.40 -15.55 11.47
C CYS A 63 -19.45 -14.77 10.14
N GLY A 64 -18.38 -14.06 9.76
CA GLY A 64 -18.27 -13.41 8.46
C GLY A 64 -18.51 -11.89 8.45
N LYS A 65 -18.55 -11.20 9.60
CA LYS A 65 -18.74 -9.73 9.70
C LYS A 65 -17.75 -8.92 8.87
N THR A 66 -16.45 -9.15 9.07
CA THR A 66 -15.41 -8.51 8.26
C THR A 66 -15.56 -8.83 6.78
N THR A 67 -16.00 -10.05 6.41
CA THR A 67 -16.28 -10.42 5.01
C THR A 67 -17.47 -9.61 4.47
N PHE A 68 -18.55 -9.51 5.24
CA PHE A 68 -19.74 -8.72 4.91
C PHE A 68 -19.40 -7.23 4.71
N LEU A 69 -18.66 -6.63 5.65
CA LEU A 69 -18.17 -5.24 5.52
C LEU A 69 -17.31 -5.05 4.26
N ASN A 70 -16.42 -5.99 3.97
CA ASN A 70 -15.59 -5.90 2.76
C ASN A 70 -16.42 -6.00 1.48
N VAL A 71 -17.48 -6.80 1.46
CA VAL A 71 -18.40 -6.91 0.30
C VAL A 71 -19.19 -5.62 0.11
N LEU A 72 -19.76 -5.08 1.19
CA LEU A 72 -20.47 -3.81 1.16
C LEU A 72 -19.58 -2.66 0.69
N ALA A 73 -18.33 -2.64 1.12
CA ALA A 73 -17.34 -1.66 0.70
C ALA A 73 -16.73 -1.93 -0.69
N GLN A 74 -17.26 -2.90 -1.45
CA GLN A 74 -16.76 -3.35 -2.75
C GLN A 74 -15.24 -3.62 -2.77
N ARG A 75 -14.72 -4.20 -1.68
CA ARG A 75 -13.31 -4.54 -1.53
C ARG A 75 -13.02 -5.97 -2.01
N PRO A 76 -11.81 -6.21 -2.54
CA PRO A 76 -11.46 -7.54 -3.03
C PRO A 76 -11.39 -8.54 -1.87
N ILE A 77 -12.19 -9.60 -1.98
CA ILE A 77 -12.24 -10.74 -1.06
C ILE A 77 -11.82 -12.03 -1.76
N LYS A 78 -11.22 -12.96 -1.01
CA LYS A 78 -10.88 -14.30 -1.51
C LYS A 78 -12.11 -15.22 -1.44
N ALA A 79 -13.15 -14.90 -2.20
CA ALA A 79 -14.36 -15.71 -2.31
C ALA A 79 -14.39 -16.51 -3.62
N ALA A 80 -15.06 -17.65 -3.58
CA ALA A 80 -15.35 -18.46 -4.77
C ALA A 80 -16.50 -17.85 -5.57
N HIS A 81 -17.56 -17.43 -4.86
CA HIS A 81 -18.74 -16.81 -5.45
C HIS A 81 -19.24 -15.67 -4.55
N VAL A 82 -19.63 -14.56 -5.18
CA VAL A 82 -20.28 -13.42 -4.54
C VAL A 82 -21.48 -13.06 -5.41
N THR A 83 -22.68 -13.08 -4.84
CA THR A 83 -23.93 -12.69 -5.51
C THR A 83 -24.62 -11.58 -4.71
N GLY A 84 -25.52 -10.85 -5.37
CA GLY A 84 -26.26 -9.74 -4.78
C GLY A 84 -25.78 -8.38 -5.29
N GLN A 85 -26.43 -7.32 -4.82
CA GLN A 85 -26.20 -5.96 -5.29
C GLN A 85 -26.04 -4.99 -4.11
N VAL A 86 -25.17 -3.99 -4.29
CA VAL A 86 -24.98 -2.88 -3.36
C VAL A 86 -25.26 -1.59 -4.13
N LEU A 87 -26.27 -0.85 -3.67
CA LEU A 87 -26.79 0.35 -4.31
C LEU A 87 -26.52 1.56 -3.41
N VAL A 88 -26.10 2.66 -4.03
CA VAL A 88 -25.98 3.97 -3.38
C VAL A 88 -26.97 4.90 -4.07
N ASN A 89 -27.86 5.52 -3.30
CA ASN A 89 -28.99 6.31 -3.82
C ASN A 89 -29.85 5.53 -4.84
N GLY A 90 -29.97 4.21 -4.66
CA GLY A 90 -30.79 3.37 -5.53
C GLY A 90 -30.13 2.87 -6.81
N ALA A 91 -28.85 3.19 -7.05
CA ALA A 91 -28.12 2.77 -8.25
C ALA A 91 -26.76 2.11 -7.92
N GLU A 92 -26.32 1.18 -8.77
CA GLU A 92 -24.98 0.61 -8.69
C GLU A 92 -23.95 1.65 -9.13
N LEU A 93 -23.00 1.98 -8.26
CA LEU A 93 -21.91 2.89 -8.60
C LEU A 93 -20.72 2.13 -9.20
N PRO A 94 -20.09 2.69 -10.25
CA PRO A 94 -18.78 2.22 -10.68
C PRO A 94 -17.78 2.30 -9.52
N ILE A 95 -16.92 1.27 -9.39
CA ILE A 95 -15.96 1.14 -8.27
C ILE A 95 -15.11 2.39 -8.03
N HIS A 96 -14.76 3.14 -9.08
CA HIS A 96 -13.98 4.35 -8.94
C HIS A 96 -14.77 5.42 -8.18
N VAL A 97 -16.03 5.69 -8.58
CA VAL A 97 -16.96 6.62 -7.92
C VAL A 97 -17.29 6.14 -6.51
N PHE A 98 -17.55 4.85 -6.31
CA PHE A 98 -17.80 4.28 -4.98
C PHE A 98 -16.65 4.60 -4.00
N ARG A 99 -15.39 4.37 -4.42
CA ARG A 99 -14.19 4.72 -3.62
C ARG A 99 -13.97 6.23 -3.44
N HIS A 100 -14.70 7.10 -4.12
CA HIS A 100 -14.69 8.54 -3.86
C HIS A 100 -15.61 8.93 -2.71
N VAL A 101 -16.75 8.25 -2.59
CA VAL A 101 -17.77 8.57 -1.58
C VAL A 101 -17.60 7.74 -0.30
N THR A 102 -16.87 6.63 -0.36
CA THR A 102 -16.67 5.73 0.79
C THR A 102 -15.27 5.81 1.36
N SER A 103 -15.16 5.63 2.68
CA SER A 103 -13.89 5.38 3.37
C SER A 103 -14.03 4.16 4.28
N PHE A 104 -12.92 3.46 4.52
CA PHE A 104 -12.95 2.26 5.35
C PHE A 104 -11.69 2.12 6.20
N ALA A 105 -11.90 2.03 7.51
CA ALA A 105 -10.88 1.72 8.51
C ALA A 105 -10.81 0.20 8.74
N GLN A 106 -9.68 -0.41 8.36
CA GLN A 106 -9.41 -1.82 8.63
C GLN A 106 -8.99 -2.03 10.07
N ASP A 107 -9.10 -3.26 10.56
CA ASP A 107 -8.57 -3.67 11.86
C ASP A 107 -7.07 -3.35 12.01
N HIS A 108 -6.27 -3.54 10.95
CA HIS A 108 -4.83 -3.35 11.04
C HIS A 108 -4.42 -1.88 10.87
N ASP A 109 -3.84 -1.31 11.93
CA ASP A 109 -3.27 0.04 11.95
C ASP A 109 -1.92 0.10 11.22
N ILE A 110 -1.94 0.48 9.94
CA ILE A 110 -0.72 0.71 9.14
C ILE A 110 -0.53 2.20 8.92
N PHE A 111 0.62 2.69 9.40
CA PHE A 111 1.05 4.07 9.30
C PHE A 111 2.52 4.16 8.91
N ILE A 112 2.90 5.29 8.31
CA ILE A 112 4.31 5.64 8.15
C ILE A 112 4.83 6.11 9.50
N GLY A 113 5.62 5.28 10.18
CA GLY A 113 6.05 5.53 11.56
C GLY A 113 6.86 6.82 11.76
N ALA A 114 7.51 7.31 10.70
CA ALA A 114 8.32 8.53 10.68
C ALA A 114 7.50 9.84 10.76
N LEU A 115 6.20 9.78 10.45
CA LEU A 115 5.32 10.94 10.45
C LEU A 115 4.74 11.17 11.84
N ASN A 116 4.42 12.44 12.11
CA ASN A 116 3.71 12.82 13.32
C ASN A 116 2.19 12.58 13.17
N VAL A 117 1.46 12.58 14.29
CA VAL A 117 0.01 12.40 14.32
C VAL A 117 -0.69 13.46 13.45
N ARG A 118 -0.35 14.75 13.61
CA ARG A 118 -0.93 15.84 12.80
C ARG A 118 -0.56 15.73 11.32
N GLU A 119 0.71 15.46 11.02
CA GLU A 119 1.20 15.31 9.64
C GLU A 119 0.45 14.19 8.91
N THR A 120 0.16 13.08 9.60
CA THR A 120 -0.60 11.96 9.03
C THR A 120 -1.99 12.39 8.56
N LEU A 121 -2.70 13.18 9.37
CA LEU A 121 -4.02 13.72 9.00
C LEU A 121 -3.92 14.76 7.88
N HIS A 122 -2.92 15.64 7.94
CA HIS A 122 -2.68 16.65 6.92
C HIS A 122 -2.40 16.03 5.55
N PHE A 123 -1.55 14.99 5.48
CA PHE A 123 -1.30 14.27 4.24
C PHE A 123 -2.54 13.53 3.72
N ALA A 124 -3.31 12.90 4.60
CA ALA A 124 -4.57 12.24 4.21
C ALA A 124 -5.58 13.25 3.64
N SER A 125 -5.73 14.41 4.28
CA SER A 125 -6.60 15.52 3.83
C SER A 125 -6.17 16.06 2.45
N ARG A 126 -4.87 16.33 2.26
CA ARG A 126 -4.33 16.82 0.98
C ARG A 126 -4.48 15.81 -0.16
N LEU A 127 -4.33 14.51 0.13
CA LEU A 127 -4.53 13.44 -0.86
C LEU A 127 -6.00 13.24 -1.21
N ALA A 128 -6.91 13.42 -0.25
CA ALA A 128 -8.36 13.42 -0.49
C ALA A 128 -8.80 14.63 -1.34
N GLY A 129 -8.03 15.73 -1.31
CA GLY A 129 -8.17 16.88 -2.18
C GLY A 129 -8.77 18.08 -1.48
N VAL A 130 -7.97 19.11 -1.19
CA VAL A 130 -8.46 20.36 -0.60
C VAL A 130 -8.76 21.33 -1.75
N PRO A 131 -9.98 21.89 -1.85
CA PRO A 131 -10.29 22.92 -2.83
C PRO A 131 -9.37 24.14 -2.67
N ARG A 132 -9.11 24.88 -3.74
CA ARG A 132 -8.37 26.15 -3.64
C ARG A 132 -9.10 27.10 -2.68
N GLY A 133 -8.39 27.62 -1.68
CA GLY A 133 -8.97 28.46 -0.62
C GLY A 133 -9.60 27.68 0.54
N GLY A 134 -9.69 26.34 0.46
CA GLY A 134 -10.22 25.48 1.52
C GLY A 134 -9.18 24.99 2.54
N GLU A 135 -7.96 25.53 2.52
CA GLU A 135 -6.87 25.12 3.42
C GLU A 135 -7.22 25.40 4.89
N ALA A 136 -7.79 26.57 5.17
CA ALA A 136 -8.28 26.91 6.52
C ALA A 136 -9.39 25.96 6.99
N GLU A 137 -10.29 25.53 6.10
CA GLU A 137 -11.34 24.56 6.41
C GLU A 137 -10.75 23.17 6.70
N ALA A 138 -9.76 22.77 5.91
CA ALA A 138 -9.05 21.51 6.09
C ALA A 138 -8.28 21.45 7.41
N GLU A 139 -7.59 22.54 7.79
CA GLU A 139 -6.91 22.65 9.09
C GLU A 139 -7.91 22.66 10.26
N ALA A 140 -8.97 23.47 10.17
CA ALA A 140 -10.02 23.48 11.20
C ALA A 140 -10.64 22.10 11.43
N ARG A 141 -10.80 21.30 10.36
CA ARG A 141 -11.24 19.90 10.48
C ARG A 141 -10.22 19.03 11.18
N ILE A 142 -8.95 19.15 10.84
CA ILE A 142 -7.88 18.39 11.49
C ILE A 142 -7.87 18.70 12.98
N ASP A 143 -7.97 19.97 13.37
CA ASP A 143 -8.04 20.40 14.76
C ASP A 143 -9.26 19.82 15.49
N THR A 144 -10.44 19.94 14.88
CA THR A 144 -11.70 19.39 15.44
C THR A 144 -11.60 17.87 15.65
N LEU A 145 -11.02 17.14 14.70
CA LEU A 145 -10.82 15.68 14.83
C LEU A 145 -9.79 15.35 15.90
N LEU A 146 -8.68 16.08 15.99
CA LEU A 146 -7.67 15.87 17.03
C LEU A 146 -8.24 16.10 18.43
N GLU A 147 -9.09 17.12 18.60
CA GLU A 147 -9.82 17.38 19.84
C GLU A 147 -10.81 16.26 20.16
N SER A 148 -11.67 15.93 19.19
CA SER A 148 -12.75 14.95 19.36
C SER A 148 -12.25 13.53 19.64
N PHE A 149 -11.06 13.18 19.14
CA PHE A 149 -10.44 11.88 19.42
C PHE A 149 -9.45 11.93 20.59
N GLY A 150 -9.28 13.08 21.26
CA GLY A 150 -8.37 13.23 22.41
C GLY A 150 -6.90 13.04 22.04
N LEU A 151 -6.49 13.50 20.85
CA LEU A 151 -5.15 13.36 20.27
C LEU A 151 -4.35 14.67 20.29
N VAL A 152 -4.91 15.78 20.78
CA VAL A 152 -4.29 17.12 20.78
C VAL A 152 -2.87 17.13 21.37
N ARG A 153 -2.69 16.48 22.53
CA ARG A 153 -1.39 16.40 23.23
C ARG A 153 -0.35 15.52 22.52
N LEU A 154 -0.78 14.74 21.52
CA LEU A 154 0.07 13.77 20.80
C LEU A 154 0.43 14.25 19.39
N THR A 155 0.00 15.45 18.99
CA THR A 155 0.08 15.96 17.62
C THR A 155 1.49 15.98 17.03
N THR A 156 2.50 16.22 17.86
CA THR A 156 3.93 16.28 17.50
C THR A 156 4.66 14.96 17.67
N LEU A 157 4.03 13.96 18.28
CA LEU A 157 4.65 12.65 18.50
C LEU A 157 4.65 11.83 17.21
N ARG A 158 5.73 11.07 16.99
CA ARG A 158 5.85 10.14 15.87
C ARG A 158 4.91 8.97 16.06
N VAL A 159 4.19 8.60 15.01
CA VAL A 159 3.22 7.50 15.07
C VAL A 159 3.90 6.15 15.35
N GLY A 160 5.13 5.95 14.85
CA GLY A 160 5.85 4.69 15.00
C GLY A 160 6.16 4.36 16.47
N THR A 161 6.74 5.31 17.19
CA THR A 161 7.32 5.11 18.53
C THR A 161 6.59 5.85 19.65
N GLY A 162 5.77 6.85 19.33
CA GLY A 162 5.29 7.84 20.30
C GLY A 162 3.84 7.70 20.75
N ILE A 163 3.08 6.74 20.23
CA ILE A 163 1.65 6.56 20.60
C ILE A 163 1.29 5.10 20.86
N SER A 164 0.36 4.88 21.80
CA SER A 164 -0.15 3.55 22.18
C SER A 164 -1.04 2.94 21.10
N HIS A 165 -1.30 1.64 21.19
CA HIS A 165 -2.18 0.94 20.24
C HIS A 165 -3.58 1.55 20.17
N GLY A 166 -4.24 1.80 21.32
CA GLY A 166 -5.53 2.48 21.35
C GLY A 166 -5.51 3.91 20.79
N GLN A 167 -4.39 4.63 20.91
CA GLN A 167 -4.22 5.94 20.27
C GLN A 167 -4.07 5.81 18.74
N LYS A 168 -3.38 4.77 18.25
CA LYS A 168 -3.30 4.44 16.82
C LYS A 168 -4.69 4.12 16.26
N ARG A 169 -5.51 3.37 17.01
CA ARG A 169 -6.89 3.06 16.62
C ARG A 169 -7.73 4.31 16.40
N ARG A 170 -7.70 5.23 17.37
CA ARG A 170 -8.38 6.54 17.26
C ARG A 170 -7.86 7.37 16.09
N LEU A 171 -6.55 7.36 15.86
CA LEU A 171 -5.94 8.03 14.70
C LEU A 171 -6.37 7.38 13.37
N THR A 172 -6.56 6.07 13.32
CA THR A 172 -7.04 5.35 12.12
C THR A 172 -8.43 5.84 11.73
N VAL A 173 -9.34 5.96 12.70
CA VAL A 173 -10.69 6.50 12.48
C VAL A 173 -10.62 7.97 12.03
N ALA A 174 -9.85 8.80 12.74
CA ALA A 174 -9.66 10.21 12.38
C ALA A 174 -9.08 10.39 10.96
N LYS A 175 -8.13 9.55 10.56
CA LYS A 175 -7.54 9.53 9.22
C LYS A 175 -8.56 9.20 8.13
N GLN A 176 -9.55 8.36 8.42
CA GLN A 176 -10.64 8.07 7.48
C GLN A 176 -11.69 9.16 7.43
N LEU A 177 -11.95 9.86 8.54
CA LEU A 177 -12.91 10.96 8.61
C LEU A 177 -12.38 12.24 7.94
N VAL A 178 -11.07 12.51 8.06
CA VAL A 178 -10.49 13.74 7.48
C VAL A 178 -10.66 13.83 5.96
N THR A 179 -10.80 12.68 5.28
CA THR A 179 -11.01 12.63 3.82
C THR A 179 -12.38 13.13 3.37
N GLY A 180 -13.33 13.28 4.30
CA GLY A 180 -14.70 13.70 4.01
C GLY A 180 -15.56 12.64 3.32
N PRO A 181 -15.65 11.40 3.82
CA PRO A 181 -16.51 10.38 3.21
C PRO A 181 -18.01 10.68 3.42
N GLY A 182 -18.86 10.20 2.50
CA GLY A 182 -20.31 10.12 2.70
C GLY A 182 -20.77 8.79 3.31
N ILE A 183 -19.95 7.73 3.16
CA ILE A 183 -20.15 6.44 3.82
C ILE A 183 -18.84 6.01 4.49
N LEU A 184 -18.88 5.69 5.78
CA LEU A 184 -17.75 5.23 6.56
C LEU A 184 -17.98 3.80 7.05
N PHE A 185 -17.07 2.89 6.68
CA PHE A 185 -17.03 1.53 7.19
C PHE A 185 -15.91 1.39 8.23
N LEU A 186 -16.22 0.83 9.39
CA LEU A 186 -15.28 0.62 10.49
C LEU A 186 -15.30 -0.86 10.90
N ASP A 187 -14.16 -1.52 10.76
CA ASP A 187 -13.96 -2.93 11.11
C ASP A 187 -13.29 -3.00 12.47
N GLU A 188 -14.05 -3.22 13.54
CA GLU A 188 -13.62 -3.24 14.96
C GLU A 188 -13.00 -1.93 15.52
N PRO A 189 -13.61 -0.74 15.37
CA PRO A 189 -13.00 0.53 15.76
C PRO A 189 -12.76 0.68 17.28
N THR A 190 -13.40 -0.15 18.10
CA THR A 190 -13.25 -0.16 19.56
C THR A 190 -12.26 -1.20 20.07
N SER A 191 -11.69 -2.03 19.19
CA SER A 191 -10.69 -3.02 19.58
C SER A 191 -9.43 -2.35 20.16
N GLY A 192 -8.96 -2.87 21.29
CA GLY A 192 -7.79 -2.33 22.01
C GLY A 192 -8.02 -0.98 22.72
N LEU A 193 -9.27 -0.51 22.83
CA LEU A 193 -9.66 0.64 23.65
C LEU A 193 -10.25 0.21 25.00
N ASP A 194 -10.10 1.05 26.02
CA ASP A 194 -10.88 0.90 27.25
C ASP A 194 -12.36 1.27 27.01
N SER A 195 -13.22 0.95 27.98
CA SER A 195 -14.67 1.15 27.87
C SER A 195 -15.06 2.63 27.73
N VAL A 196 -14.34 3.52 28.40
CA VAL A 196 -14.60 4.98 28.37
C VAL A 196 -14.24 5.55 27.01
N ALA A 197 -13.05 5.23 26.49
CA ALA A 197 -12.58 5.66 25.18
C ALA A 197 -13.45 5.07 24.07
N SER A 198 -13.89 3.82 24.20
CA SER A 198 -14.83 3.18 23.26
C SER A 198 -16.16 3.92 23.22
N CYS A 199 -16.73 4.23 24.39
CA CYS A 199 -17.97 4.99 24.50
C CYS A 199 -17.84 6.39 23.87
N HIS A 200 -16.71 7.07 24.10
CA HIS A 200 -16.44 8.38 23.53
C HIS A 200 -16.37 8.34 22.00
N VAL A 201 -15.63 7.38 21.43
CA VAL A 201 -15.50 7.21 19.98
C VAL A 201 -16.86 6.92 19.33
N VAL A 202 -17.63 5.98 19.87
CA VAL A 202 -18.95 5.61 19.31
C VAL A 202 -19.96 6.76 19.46
N SER A 203 -19.96 7.44 20.61
CA SER A 203 -20.84 8.59 20.85
C SER A 203 -20.54 9.74 19.89
N TYR A 204 -19.25 10.02 19.65
CA TYR A 204 -18.83 11.02 18.67
C TYR A 204 -19.25 10.64 17.25
N LEU A 205 -19.02 9.40 16.82
CA LEU A 205 -19.45 8.91 15.50
C LEU A 205 -20.96 9.04 15.31
N LYS A 206 -21.75 8.71 16.33
CA LYS A 206 -23.21 8.83 16.30
C LYS A 206 -23.68 10.29 16.20
N GLN A 207 -23.03 11.21 16.92
CA GLN A 207 -23.33 12.63 16.83
C GLN A 207 -22.93 13.21 15.47
N LEU A 208 -21.75 12.82 14.97
CA LEU A 208 -21.25 13.24 13.67
C LEU A 208 -22.16 12.77 12.54
N ALA A 209 -22.55 11.50 12.54
CA ALA A 209 -23.50 10.93 11.58
C ALA A 209 -24.77 11.77 11.49
N LYS A 210 -25.40 12.07 12.64
CA LYS A 210 -26.63 12.88 12.68
C LYS A 210 -26.45 14.30 12.15
N ARG A 211 -25.32 14.95 12.44
CA ARG A 211 -25.07 16.35 12.05
C ARG A 211 -24.74 16.49 10.57
N THR A 212 -23.93 15.58 10.05
CA THR A 212 -23.38 15.70 8.70
C THR A 212 -24.13 14.84 7.69
N GLY A 213 -25.03 13.96 8.13
CA GLY A 213 -25.71 12.97 7.29
C GLY A 213 -24.81 11.78 6.93
N LEU A 214 -23.62 11.64 7.51
CA LEU A 214 -22.68 10.53 7.25
C LEU A 214 -23.34 9.18 7.61
N ILE A 215 -23.27 8.21 6.70
CA ILE A 215 -23.67 6.82 6.97
C ILE A 215 -22.47 6.11 7.61
N VAL A 216 -22.64 5.54 8.79
CA VAL A 216 -21.57 4.82 9.50
C VAL A 216 -21.96 3.35 9.69
N LEU A 217 -21.18 2.44 9.12
CA LEU A 217 -21.24 1.00 9.42
C LEU A 217 -20.08 0.61 10.33
N VAL A 218 -20.41 -0.03 11.45
CA VAL A 218 -19.41 -0.48 12.42
C VAL A 218 -19.58 -1.96 12.70
N ASP A 219 -18.52 -2.76 12.56
CA ASP A 219 -18.46 -4.07 13.24
C ASP A 219 -18.10 -3.84 14.70
N TYR A 220 -18.91 -4.37 15.62
CA TYR A 220 -18.74 -4.23 17.06
C TYR A 220 -18.65 -5.60 17.74
N TYR A 221 -17.54 -5.80 18.44
CA TYR A 221 -17.37 -6.85 19.44
C TYR A 221 -17.43 -6.21 20.83
N ALA A 222 -18.45 -6.50 21.62
CA ALA A 222 -18.37 -6.35 23.06
C ALA A 222 -17.61 -7.55 23.63
N SER A 223 -16.49 -7.31 24.32
CA SER A 223 -15.84 -8.29 25.18
C SER A 223 -15.38 -7.64 26.47
N ILE A 224 -15.99 -8.05 27.59
CA ILE A 224 -15.43 -8.31 28.94
C ILE A 224 -16.59 -8.90 29.75
N GLY A 225 -16.35 -10.07 30.34
CA GLY A 225 -17.39 -11.03 30.72
C GLY A 225 -18.14 -10.74 32.01
N VAL A 226 -19.41 -11.17 32.04
CA VAL A 226 -19.98 -12.24 32.87
C VAL A 226 -21.50 -12.30 32.55
N THR A 227 -22.09 -13.48 32.78
CA THR A 227 -23.42 -14.01 32.41
C THR A 227 -24.64 -13.10 32.62
N VAL A 228 -25.77 -13.45 31.96
CA VAL A 228 -27.02 -12.65 31.94
C VAL A 228 -28.10 -13.08 32.95
N PRO A 229 -28.15 -12.44 34.14
CA PRO A 229 -29.36 -12.24 34.98
C PRO A 229 -30.05 -10.88 34.70
N GLU A 230 -31.09 -10.51 35.45
CA GLU A 230 -31.86 -9.24 35.35
C GLU A 230 -31.06 -7.91 35.32
N ARG A 231 -29.72 -7.95 35.39
CA ARG A 231 -28.78 -6.82 35.29
C ARG A 231 -27.84 -6.87 34.08
N ALA A 232 -28.13 -7.69 33.07
CA ALA A 232 -27.19 -7.92 31.99
C ALA A 232 -27.35 -6.98 30.79
N ASN A 233 -26.25 -6.82 30.06
CA ASN A 233 -26.19 -6.08 28.82
C ASN A 233 -26.94 -6.82 27.69
N PRO A 234 -27.97 -6.22 27.07
CA PRO A 234 -28.73 -6.84 25.99
C PRO A 234 -27.89 -7.26 24.78
N ALA A 235 -26.80 -6.55 24.48
CA ALA A 235 -25.93 -6.89 23.35
C ALA A 235 -25.21 -8.23 23.59
N ASP A 236 -24.79 -8.48 24.82
CA ASP A 236 -24.06 -9.71 25.19
C ASP A 236 -25.00 -10.93 25.15
N PHE A 237 -26.23 -10.76 25.62
CA PHE A 237 -27.26 -11.79 25.52
C PHE A 237 -27.56 -12.18 24.06
N LEU A 238 -27.68 -11.20 23.17
CA LEU A 238 -27.89 -11.47 21.74
C LEU A 238 -26.70 -12.20 21.11
N LEU A 239 -25.46 -11.86 21.50
CA LEU A 239 -24.27 -12.56 21.03
C LEU A 239 -24.23 -14.00 21.53
N GLU A 240 -24.55 -14.26 22.79
CA GLU A 240 -24.61 -15.62 23.37
C GLU A 240 -25.71 -16.48 22.70
N LEU A 241 -26.83 -15.87 22.33
CA LEU A 241 -27.91 -16.53 21.62
C LEU A 241 -27.52 -16.96 20.19
N VAL A 242 -26.64 -16.20 19.53
CA VAL A 242 -26.19 -16.47 18.15
C VAL A 242 -24.86 -17.23 18.11
N ASN A 243 -24.12 -17.27 19.21
CA ASN A 243 -22.83 -17.94 19.28
C ASN A 243 -22.97 -19.47 19.19
N THR A 244 -22.10 -20.08 18.38
CA THR A 244 -21.97 -21.53 18.20
C THR A 244 -20.55 -22.02 18.51
N ASP A 245 -19.63 -21.17 19.00
CA ASP A 245 -18.18 -21.46 19.06
C ASP A 245 -17.76 -22.40 20.20
N PHE A 246 -18.60 -22.68 21.20
CA PHE A 246 -18.29 -23.67 22.25
C PHE A 246 -18.34 -25.13 21.75
N SER A 247 -18.54 -25.32 20.44
CA SER A 247 -18.80 -26.58 19.75
C SER A 247 -17.56 -27.40 19.32
N GLN A 248 -16.36 -27.13 19.86
CA GLN A 248 -15.22 -28.02 19.61
C GLN A 248 -15.27 -29.34 20.41
N ALA A 249 -16.20 -29.48 21.36
CA ALA A 249 -16.49 -30.74 22.02
C ALA A 249 -17.56 -31.52 21.25
N GLN A 250 -17.24 -32.77 20.94
CA GLN A 250 -17.92 -33.72 20.06
C GLN A 250 -19.26 -34.26 20.63
N ASN A 251 -20.20 -33.39 21.01
CA ASN A 251 -21.44 -33.75 21.70
C ASN A 251 -22.71 -33.16 21.03
N ASP A 252 -23.87 -33.80 21.27
CA ASP A 252 -25.22 -33.48 20.78
C ASP A 252 -25.66 -32.00 20.98
N ALA A 253 -25.02 -31.28 21.89
CA ALA A 253 -25.26 -29.86 22.16
C ALA A 253 -24.98 -28.96 20.93
N ALA A 254 -24.00 -29.31 20.09
CA ALA A 254 -23.65 -28.53 18.91
C ALA A 254 -24.71 -28.58 17.79
N ALA A 255 -25.48 -29.67 17.72
CA ALA A 255 -26.60 -29.78 16.78
C ALA A 255 -27.77 -28.90 17.23
N SER A 256 -28.09 -28.92 18.53
CA SER A 256 -29.13 -28.11 19.15
C SER A 256 -28.88 -26.59 19.01
N GLU A 257 -27.63 -26.14 19.18
CA GLU A 257 -27.29 -24.72 19.02
C GLU A 257 -27.41 -24.23 17.55
N ARG A 258 -27.06 -25.07 16.58
CA ARG A 258 -27.22 -24.75 15.15
C ARG A 258 -28.68 -24.72 14.75
N GLU A 259 -29.48 -25.64 15.27
CA GLU A 259 -30.92 -25.68 15.08
C GLU A 259 -31.59 -24.42 15.65
N ARG A 260 -31.16 -23.96 16.83
CA ARG A 260 -31.62 -22.67 17.41
C ARG A 260 -31.34 -21.49 16.49
N VAL A 261 -30.14 -21.39 15.92
CA VAL A 261 -29.79 -20.30 14.99
C VAL A 261 -30.61 -20.39 13.70
N ALA A 262 -30.82 -21.61 13.17
CA ALA A 262 -31.68 -21.82 12.00
C ALA A 262 -33.14 -21.45 12.28
N GLU A 263 -33.65 -21.75 13.47
CA GLU A 263 -34.98 -21.36 13.89
C GLU A 263 -35.10 -19.83 13.97
N LEU A 264 -34.13 -19.14 14.59
CA LEU A 264 -34.11 -17.68 14.64
C LEU A 264 -34.08 -17.04 13.25
N ALA A 265 -33.30 -17.59 12.33
CA ALA A 265 -33.27 -17.15 10.93
C ALA A 265 -34.64 -17.34 10.25
N SER A 266 -35.29 -18.50 10.45
CA SER A 266 -36.62 -18.76 9.89
C SER A 266 -37.71 -17.82 10.43
N ARG A 267 -37.61 -17.44 11.72
CA ARG A 267 -38.50 -16.46 12.35
C ARG A 267 -38.25 -15.05 11.83
N TRP A 268 -37.01 -14.70 11.54
CA TRP A 268 -36.68 -13.44 10.88
C TRP A 268 -37.26 -13.38 9.46
N ASP A 269 -37.11 -14.45 8.68
CA ASP A 269 -37.63 -14.50 7.30
C ASP A 269 -39.15 -14.37 7.23
N SER A 270 -39.88 -14.91 8.21
CA SER A 270 -41.33 -14.78 8.33
C SER A 270 -41.79 -13.47 8.99
N SER A 271 -40.87 -12.65 9.50
CA SER A 271 -41.23 -11.44 10.25
C SER A 271 -41.74 -10.29 9.36
N VAL A 272 -42.60 -9.45 9.93
CA VAL A 272 -43.09 -8.23 9.26
C VAL A 272 -41.94 -7.25 8.99
N LEU A 273 -40.96 -7.16 9.89
CA LEU A 273 -39.78 -6.29 9.73
C LEU A 273 -38.95 -6.67 8.50
N ARG A 274 -38.77 -7.97 8.24
CA ARG A 274 -38.09 -8.46 7.05
C ARG A 274 -38.82 -8.03 5.78
N GLN A 275 -40.14 -8.17 5.75
CA GLN A 275 -40.98 -7.78 4.61
C GLN A 275 -40.93 -6.26 4.38
N GLN A 276 -41.00 -5.46 5.44
CA GLN A 276 -40.85 -4.00 5.38
C GLN A 276 -39.47 -3.60 4.86
N THR A 277 -38.41 -4.27 5.31
CA THR A 277 -37.03 -4.02 4.84
C THR A 277 -36.89 -4.36 3.37
N ALA A 278 -37.39 -5.52 2.93
CA ALA A 278 -37.36 -5.93 1.52
C ALA A 278 -38.16 -4.96 0.63
N ALA A 279 -39.33 -4.51 1.10
CA ALA A 279 -40.14 -3.50 0.41
C ALA A 279 -39.40 -2.16 0.31
N ALA A 280 -38.75 -1.70 1.39
CA ALA A 280 -37.96 -0.46 1.40
C ALA A 280 -36.75 -0.54 0.47
N VAL A 281 -36.04 -1.67 0.44
CA VAL A 281 -34.92 -1.90 -0.49
C VAL A 281 -35.42 -1.84 -1.94
N THR A 282 -36.53 -2.50 -2.24
CA THR A 282 -37.13 -2.50 -3.59
C THR A 282 -37.59 -1.11 -4.01
N ALA A 283 -38.23 -0.36 -3.10
CA ALA A 283 -38.66 1.01 -3.34
C ALA A 283 -37.51 2.00 -3.49
N SER A 284 -36.34 1.69 -2.90
CA SER A 284 -35.15 2.54 -3.02
C SER A 284 -34.46 2.45 -4.39
N VAL A 285 -34.75 1.41 -5.18
CA VAL A 285 -34.15 1.20 -6.50
C VAL A 285 -34.63 2.30 -7.45
N LYS A 286 -33.69 3.10 -7.96
CA LYS A 286 -33.96 4.16 -8.93
C LYS A 286 -33.29 3.81 -10.26
N PRO A 287 -33.91 4.09 -11.42
CA PRO A 287 -33.20 4.01 -12.70
C PRO A 287 -32.00 4.97 -12.66
N ALA A 288 -30.85 4.57 -13.23
CA ALA A 288 -29.56 5.25 -13.12
C ALA A 288 -29.52 6.72 -13.63
N LEU A 289 -30.65 7.27 -14.09
CA LEU A 289 -30.83 8.62 -14.58
C LEU A 289 -31.00 9.59 -13.41
N GLY A 290 -29.89 10.17 -12.94
CA GLY A 290 -29.95 11.22 -11.92
C GLY A 290 -28.76 11.30 -10.97
N LEU A 291 -27.71 10.48 -11.16
CA LEU A 291 -26.44 10.64 -10.44
C LEU A 291 -25.68 11.88 -11.00
N ALA A 292 -26.25 13.07 -10.85
CA ALA A 292 -25.44 14.29 -10.81
C ALA A 292 -24.31 14.05 -9.80
N PRO A 293 -23.06 14.43 -10.10
CA PRO A 293 -21.89 13.73 -9.61
C PRO A 293 -21.88 13.77 -8.09
N LEU A 294 -22.16 12.62 -7.46
CA LEU A 294 -22.09 12.43 -6.03
C LEU A 294 -20.77 12.98 -5.52
N GLY A 295 -20.77 14.21 -5.02
CA GLY A 295 -19.64 14.90 -4.38
C GLY A 295 -18.27 14.56 -4.96
N ALA A 296 -18.12 14.53 -6.28
CA ALA A 296 -16.81 14.46 -6.90
C ALA A 296 -16.15 15.84 -6.75
N GLY A 297 -15.88 16.27 -5.51
CA GLY A 297 -14.82 17.23 -5.27
C GLY A 297 -13.62 16.72 -6.06
N SER A 298 -13.21 17.49 -7.07
CA SER A 298 -12.24 17.02 -8.06
C SER A 298 -11.01 16.53 -7.29
N LYS A 299 -10.73 15.22 -7.32
CA LYS A 299 -9.49 14.71 -6.71
C LYS A 299 -8.33 15.55 -7.25
N PRO A 300 -7.32 15.81 -6.43
CA PRO A 300 -6.24 16.68 -6.83
C PRO A 300 -5.64 16.15 -8.14
N PRO A 301 -5.24 17.03 -9.06
CA PRO A 301 -4.63 16.61 -10.32
C PRO A 301 -3.43 15.69 -10.04
N PHE A 302 -3.06 14.87 -11.02
CA PHE A 302 -1.98 13.90 -10.86
C PHE A 302 -0.70 14.52 -10.28
N LEU A 303 -0.31 15.71 -10.75
CA LEU A 303 0.85 16.44 -10.27
C LEU A 303 0.73 16.91 -8.82
N ALA A 304 -0.44 17.37 -8.39
CA ALA A 304 -0.66 17.76 -7.00
C ALA A 304 -0.56 16.54 -6.07
N ARG A 305 -1.13 15.40 -6.46
CA ARG A 305 -0.95 14.13 -5.72
C ARG A 305 0.50 13.70 -5.68
N LEU A 306 1.20 13.77 -6.82
CA LEU A 306 2.61 13.45 -6.90
C LEU A 306 3.44 14.34 -5.97
N ALA A 307 3.24 15.65 -5.99
CA ALA A 307 3.95 16.59 -5.12
C ALA A 307 3.72 16.28 -3.63
N VAL A 308 2.47 16.01 -3.23
CA VAL A 308 2.13 15.65 -1.85
C VAL A 308 2.78 14.32 -1.43
N LEU A 309 2.76 13.30 -2.30
CA LEU A 309 3.39 12.01 -2.03
C LEU A 309 4.91 12.12 -1.95
N THR A 310 5.53 12.82 -2.89
CA THR A 310 6.97 13.07 -2.91
C THR A 310 7.40 13.82 -1.65
N HIS A 311 6.69 14.87 -1.26
CA HIS A 311 6.95 15.59 -0.01
C HIS A 311 6.85 14.68 1.22
N ARG A 312 5.77 13.88 1.31
CA ARG A 312 5.60 12.88 2.39
C ARG A 312 6.75 11.88 2.44
N SER A 313 7.14 11.36 1.28
CA SER A 313 8.21 10.36 1.17
C SER A 313 9.59 10.94 1.46
N PHE A 314 9.85 12.21 1.14
CA PHE A 314 11.08 12.90 1.56
C PHE A 314 11.16 13.06 3.08
N ILE A 315 10.06 13.47 3.73
CA ILE A 315 10.01 13.56 5.20
C ILE A 315 10.27 12.18 5.83
N LYS A 316 9.65 11.12 5.29
CA LYS A 316 9.91 9.74 5.71
C LYS A 316 11.40 9.42 5.59
N SER A 317 11.95 9.60 4.39
CA SER A 317 13.33 9.24 4.05
C SER A 317 14.38 9.96 4.92
N TYR A 318 14.13 11.22 5.26
CA TYR A 318 15.01 12.01 6.12
C TYR A 318 14.91 11.62 7.60
N ARG A 319 13.69 11.41 8.13
CA ARG A 319 13.48 11.14 9.56
C ARG A 319 13.68 9.68 9.95
N ASP A 320 13.46 8.76 9.01
CA ASP A 320 13.72 7.33 9.14
C ASP A 320 14.94 6.95 8.29
N GLY A 321 16.03 7.68 8.54
CA GLY A 321 17.26 7.56 7.76
C GLY A 321 18.04 6.28 8.01
N LEU A 322 17.67 5.45 9.01
CA LEU A 322 18.44 4.25 9.37
C LEU A 322 18.64 3.33 8.16
N ALA A 323 17.59 3.09 7.37
CA ALA A 323 17.68 2.27 6.17
C ALA A 323 18.64 2.84 5.11
N TYR A 324 18.68 4.16 4.92
CA TYR A 324 19.57 4.81 3.94
C TYR A 324 21.00 4.97 4.48
N THR A 325 21.16 5.28 5.76
CA THR A 325 22.47 5.40 6.42
C THR A 325 23.20 4.06 6.45
N LEU A 326 22.51 2.96 6.80
CA LEU A 326 23.12 1.63 6.76
C LEU A 326 23.54 1.24 5.35
N ARG A 327 22.75 1.60 4.33
CA ARG A 327 23.16 1.38 2.93
C ARG A 327 24.36 2.23 2.53
N LEU A 328 24.39 3.51 2.91
CA LEU A 328 25.54 4.36 2.63
C LEU A 328 26.82 3.76 3.23
N ALA A 329 26.76 3.35 4.50
CA ALA A 329 27.89 2.72 5.19
C ALA A 329 28.32 1.40 4.51
N MET A 330 27.35 0.58 4.12
CA MET A 330 27.58 -0.68 3.40
C MET A 330 28.23 -0.46 2.02
N TYR A 331 27.75 0.50 1.23
CA TYR A 331 28.34 0.83 -0.07
C TYR A 331 29.74 1.46 0.07
N ALA A 332 29.96 2.30 1.09
CA ALA A 332 31.29 2.81 1.40
C ALA A 332 32.24 1.68 1.82
N ALA A 333 31.81 0.77 2.69
CA ALA A 333 32.60 -0.39 3.11
C ALA A 333 32.96 -1.30 1.92
N LEU A 334 32.01 -1.51 1.00
CA LEU A 334 32.26 -2.26 -0.23
C LEU A 334 33.26 -1.55 -1.14
N GLY A 335 33.18 -0.22 -1.26
CA GLY A 335 34.14 0.59 -2.03
C GLY A 335 35.55 0.54 -1.44
N LEU A 336 35.66 0.57 -0.11
CA LEU A 336 36.94 0.37 0.60
C LEU A 336 37.49 -1.03 0.35
N LEU A 337 36.66 -2.07 0.54
CA LEU A 337 37.06 -3.46 0.31
C LEU A 337 37.56 -3.66 -1.13
N ALA A 338 36.76 -3.27 -2.12
CA ALA A 338 37.14 -3.38 -3.53
C ALA A 338 38.41 -2.56 -3.83
N GLY A 339 38.52 -1.33 -3.32
CA GLY A 339 39.71 -0.51 -3.50
C GLY A 339 40.99 -1.13 -2.91
N THR A 340 40.87 -1.84 -1.78
CA THR A 340 42.01 -2.53 -1.14
C THR A 340 42.38 -3.86 -1.77
N VAL A 341 41.41 -4.61 -2.32
CA VAL A 341 41.67 -5.89 -3.00
C VAL A 341 42.42 -5.67 -4.32
N TRP A 342 42.07 -4.62 -5.05
CA TRP A 342 42.75 -4.20 -6.28
C TRP A 342 43.62 -2.96 -6.07
N LEU A 343 44.37 -2.94 -4.96
CA LEU A 343 45.20 -1.79 -4.60
C LEU A 343 46.27 -1.53 -5.66
N GLN A 344 46.22 -0.36 -6.29
CA GLN A 344 47.23 0.20 -7.22
C GLN A 344 47.93 -0.85 -8.10
N MET A 345 47.15 -1.60 -8.88
CA MET A 345 47.67 -2.64 -9.77
C MET A 345 48.57 -2.05 -10.88
N ASP A 346 49.65 -2.77 -11.20
CA ASP A 346 50.57 -2.43 -12.29
C ASP A 346 49.86 -2.46 -13.65
N ARG A 347 50.32 -1.64 -14.61
CA ARG A 347 49.67 -1.46 -15.93
C ARG A 347 50.26 -2.35 -17.02
N ASP A 348 50.57 -3.58 -16.66
CA ASP A 348 51.12 -4.58 -17.57
C ASP A 348 50.01 -5.40 -18.26
N GLN A 349 50.37 -6.09 -19.34
CA GLN A 349 49.44 -6.92 -20.11
C GLN A 349 48.76 -8.00 -19.25
N ASP A 350 49.48 -8.56 -18.27
CA ASP A 350 48.96 -9.57 -17.34
C ASP A 350 47.90 -9.00 -16.37
N SER A 351 48.00 -7.70 -16.07
CA SER A 351 47.06 -7.00 -15.18
C SER A 351 45.77 -6.59 -15.86
N ILE A 352 45.68 -6.64 -17.19
CA ILE A 352 44.46 -6.25 -17.93
C ILE A 352 43.27 -7.09 -17.47
N GLN A 353 43.43 -8.41 -17.35
CA GLN A 353 42.37 -9.30 -16.88
C GLN A 353 41.98 -9.01 -15.42
N LEU A 354 42.95 -8.67 -14.57
CA LEU A 354 42.71 -8.32 -13.17
C LEU A 354 41.92 -7.00 -13.03
N LEU A 355 42.22 -6.01 -13.87
CA LEU A 355 41.50 -4.74 -13.93
C LEU A 355 40.07 -4.92 -14.46
N VAL A 356 39.88 -5.74 -15.50
CA VAL A 356 38.54 -6.11 -15.99
C VAL A 356 37.73 -6.79 -14.89
N ASN A 357 38.34 -7.75 -14.17
CA ASN A 357 37.70 -8.41 -13.03
C ASN A 357 37.31 -7.41 -11.93
N ALA A 358 38.17 -6.43 -11.62
CA ALA A 358 37.89 -5.39 -10.64
C ALA A 358 36.63 -4.57 -10.99
N LEU A 359 36.51 -4.14 -12.25
CA LEU A 359 35.36 -3.39 -12.74
C LEU A 359 34.08 -4.24 -12.72
N VAL A 360 34.17 -5.48 -13.22
CA VAL A 360 33.04 -6.43 -13.28
C VAL A 360 32.49 -6.75 -11.91
N VAL A 361 33.37 -7.15 -10.99
CA VAL A 361 32.99 -7.50 -9.62
C VAL A 361 32.42 -6.28 -8.88
N SER A 362 33.00 -5.10 -9.07
CA SER A 362 32.52 -3.86 -8.44
C SER A 362 31.10 -3.48 -8.87
N CYS A 363 30.81 -3.48 -10.17
CA CYS A 363 29.45 -3.19 -10.65
C CYS A 363 28.46 -4.30 -10.27
N GLY A 364 28.90 -5.56 -10.27
CA GLY A 364 28.10 -6.71 -9.84
C GLY A 364 27.67 -6.60 -8.37
N PHE A 365 28.62 -6.31 -7.47
CA PHE A 365 28.30 -6.13 -6.05
C PHE A 365 27.40 -4.93 -5.80
N MET A 366 27.61 -3.81 -6.51
CA MET A 366 26.73 -2.64 -6.44
C MET A 366 25.26 -3.01 -6.72
N SER A 367 25.03 -3.81 -7.78
CA SER A 367 23.69 -4.28 -8.15
C SER A 367 23.14 -5.32 -7.19
N PHE A 368 23.97 -6.26 -6.72
CA PHE A 368 23.54 -7.32 -5.80
C PHE A 368 23.06 -6.74 -4.47
N MET A 369 23.77 -5.75 -3.93
CA MET A 369 23.42 -5.12 -2.67
C MET A 369 22.13 -4.27 -2.72
N ALA A 370 21.60 -3.98 -3.91
CA ALA A 370 20.29 -3.33 -4.06
C ALA A 370 19.15 -4.17 -3.44
N VAL A 371 19.34 -5.49 -3.24
CA VAL A 371 18.37 -6.37 -2.56
C VAL A 371 18.01 -5.90 -1.15
N THR A 372 18.90 -5.16 -0.49
CA THR A 372 18.64 -4.53 0.81
C THR A 372 17.51 -3.48 0.78
N TYR A 373 17.02 -3.10 -0.40
CA TYR A 373 15.86 -2.24 -0.61
C TYR A 373 14.50 -2.92 -0.46
N VAL A 374 14.45 -4.24 -0.61
CA VAL A 374 13.21 -5.03 -0.51
C VAL A 374 12.36 -4.70 0.74
N PRO A 375 12.90 -4.72 1.98
CA PRO A 375 12.07 -4.49 3.16
C PRO A 375 11.45 -3.08 3.22
N ALA A 376 12.25 -2.05 2.89
CA ALA A 376 11.77 -0.66 2.90
C ALA A 376 10.67 -0.43 1.85
N PHE A 377 10.83 -1.00 0.66
CA PHE A 377 9.82 -0.89 -0.40
C PHE A 377 8.54 -1.68 -0.08
N ILE A 378 8.64 -2.83 0.59
CA ILE A 378 7.46 -3.60 1.04
C ILE A 378 6.63 -2.82 2.07
N GLU A 379 7.28 -2.11 2.98
CA GLU A 379 6.58 -1.26 3.96
C GLU A 379 5.76 -0.16 3.24
N ASP A 380 6.39 0.54 2.29
CA ASP A 380 5.71 1.56 1.48
C ASP A 380 4.58 0.97 0.64
N TYR A 381 4.78 -0.24 0.10
CA TYR A 381 3.77 -0.97 -0.65
C TYR A 381 2.54 -1.32 0.20
N ARG A 382 2.72 -1.70 1.47
CA ARG A 382 1.59 -1.98 2.39
C ARG A 382 0.74 -0.73 2.61
N GLN A 383 1.37 0.43 2.83
CA GLN A 383 0.67 1.71 2.95
C GLN A 383 -0.07 2.07 1.65
N PHE A 384 0.60 1.92 0.51
CA PHE A 384 0.02 2.17 -0.80
C PHE A 384 -1.25 1.35 -1.05
N ARG A 385 -1.26 0.06 -0.68
CA ARG A 385 -2.44 -0.79 -0.87
C ARG A 385 -3.66 -0.27 -0.12
N LEU A 386 -3.49 0.24 1.10
CA LEU A 386 -4.59 0.81 1.88
C LEU A 386 -5.09 2.11 1.25
N ASP A 387 -4.17 3.04 0.96
CA ASP A 387 -4.55 4.34 0.40
C ASP A 387 -5.21 4.18 -0.99
N ARG A 388 -4.77 3.20 -1.79
CA ARG A 388 -5.38 2.83 -3.09
C ARG A 388 -6.78 2.24 -2.95
N ARG A 389 -7.02 1.41 -1.92
CA ARG A 389 -8.35 0.84 -1.62
C ARG A 389 -9.35 1.92 -1.22
N ASN A 390 -8.89 2.95 -0.51
CA ASN A 390 -9.69 4.14 -0.17
C ASN A 390 -9.66 5.21 -1.28
N GLY A 391 -9.14 4.86 -2.46
CA GLY A 391 -9.21 5.68 -3.66
C GLY A 391 -8.30 6.91 -3.68
N LEU A 392 -7.39 7.13 -2.72
CA LEU A 392 -6.61 8.36 -2.60
C LEU A 392 -5.67 8.60 -3.80
N TYR A 393 -4.91 7.58 -4.21
CA TYR A 393 -3.99 7.66 -5.36
C TYR A 393 -3.79 6.31 -6.07
N GLY A 394 -3.26 6.40 -7.30
CA GLY A 394 -2.99 5.27 -8.17
C GLY A 394 -1.51 4.81 -8.14
N PRO A 395 -1.18 3.72 -8.87
CA PRO A 395 0.16 3.12 -8.85
C PRO A 395 1.20 4.03 -9.52
N GLY A 396 0.78 4.83 -10.51
CA GLY A 396 1.67 5.77 -11.20
C GLY A 396 2.21 6.84 -10.26
N SER A 397 1.35 7.48 -9.47
CA SER A 397 1.78 8.50 -8.50
C SER A 397 2.70 7.91 -7.44
N PHE A 398 2.42 6.69 -6.99
CA PHE A 398 3.26 5.95 -6.05
C PHE A 398 4.67 5.68 -6.61
N LEU A 399 4.76 5.00 -7.76
CA LEU A 399 6.05 4.63 -8.35
C LEU A 399 6.90 5.83 -8.73
N VAL A 400 6.29 6.90 -9.28
CA VAL A 400 7.02 8.12 -9.63
C VAL A 400 7.51 8.84 -8.38
N SER A 401 6.69 8.96 -7.33
CA SER A 401 7.15 9.58 -6.06
C SER A 401 8.32 8.82 -5.44
N ASN A 402 8.26 7.49 -5.47
CA ASN A 402 9.31 6.63 -4.92
C ASN A 402 10.61 6.75 -5.72
N PHE A 403 10.51 6.79 -7.07
CA PHE A 403 11.66 7.02 -7.93
C PHE A 403 12.33 8.38 -7.67
N VAL A 404 11.54 9.46 -7.62
CA VAL A 404 12.08 10.82 -7.41
C VAL A 404 12.81 10.93 -6.06
N VAL A 405 12.30 10.30 -5.01
CA VAL A 405 12.97 10.29 -3.70
C VAL A 405 14.26 9.47 -3.73
N GLY A 406 14.31 8.37 -4.49
CA GLY A 406 15.50 7.52 -4.59
C GLY A 406 16.70 8.17 -5.31
N ILE A 407 16.45 9.01 -6.32
CA ILE A 407 17.49 9.67 -7.15
C ILE A 407 18.67 10.25 -6.35
N PRO A 408 18.47 11.14 -5.36
CA PRO A 408 19.58 11.74 -4.61
C PRO A 408 20.35 10.74 -3.75
N TYR A 409 19.67 9.75 -3.15
CA TYR A 409 20.33 8.75 -2.29
C TYR A 409 21.16 7.77 -3.11
N LEU A 410 20.64 7.33 -4.26
CA LEU A 410 21.40 6.46 -5.17
C LEU A 410 22.64 7.15 -5.73
N PHE A 411 22.55 8.46 -6.01
CA PHE A 411 23.71 9.25 -6.40
C PHE A 411 24.74 9.29 -5.27
N LEU A 412 24.30 9.53 -4.03
CA LEU A 412 25.20 9.50 -2.88
C LEU A 412 25.88 8.14 -2.69
N PHE A 413 25.17 7.02 -2.87
CA PHE A 413 25.73 5.67 -2.77
C PHE A 413 26.79 5.41 -3.85
N SER A 414 26.47 5.71 -5.10
CA SER A 414 27.41 5.55 -6.22
C SER A 414 28.63 6.45 -6.09
N ALA A 415 28.47 7.71 -5.65
CA ALA A 415 29.57 8.63 -5.40
C ALA A 415 30.46 8.14 -4.25
N ALA A 416 29.88 7.70 -3.12
CA ALA A 416 30.64 7.21 -1.96
C ALA A 416 31.48 5.98 -2.31
N PHE A 417 30.90 5.01 -3.03
CA PHE A 417 31.64 3.85 -3.56
C PHE A 417 32.76 4.30 -4.51
N SER A 418 32.44 5.20 -5.44
CA SER A 418 33.37 5.66 -6.48
C SER A 418 34.58 6.39 -5.92
N VAL A 419 34.39 7.29 -4.95
CA VAL A 419 35.50 8.00 -4.32
C VAL A 419 36.47 7.02 -3.66
N LEU A 420 35.99 6.00 -2.96
CA LEU A 420 36.87 5.05 -2.30
C LEU A 420 37.56 4.13 -3.31
N PHE A 421 36.79 3.50 -4.19
CA PHE A 421 37.32 2.54 -5.16
C PHE A 421 38.29 3.17 -6.17
N TYR A 422 37.94 4.33 -6.74
CA TYR A 422 38.66 4.91 -7.87
C TYR A 422 40.08 5.37 -7.49
N TRP A 423 40.22 5.99 -6.31
CA TRP A 423 41.51 6.50 -5.83
C TRP A 423 42.38 5.40 -5.22
N LEU A 424 41.80 4.45 -4.47
CA LEU A 424 42.55 3.31 -3.93
C LEU A 424 42.99 2.32 -5.03
N GLY A 425 42.11 2.06 -6.00
CA GLY A 425 42.38 1.17 -7.12
C GLY A 425 43.33 1.73 -8.19
N GLY A 426 43.79 2.98 -8.06
CA GLY A 426 44.73 3.58 -9.01
C GLY A 426 44.17 3.79 -10.42
N CYS A 427 42.86 4.01 -10.54
CA CYS A 427 42.19 4.25 -11.83
C CYS A 427 42.71 5.52 -12.53
N ARG A 428 42.39 5.66 -13.82
CA ARG A 428 42.87 6.76 -14.68
C ARG A 428 42.61 8.14 -14.04
N GLN A 429 43.64 8.94 -13.79
CA GLN A 429 43.52 10.22 -13.08
C GLN A 429 42.97 11.38 -13.96
N SER A 430 41.82 11.18 -14.61
CA SER A 430 41.13 12.22 -15.39
C SER A 430 39.77 12.53 -14.78
N ALA A 431 39.42 13.81 -14.67
CA ALA A 431 38.10 14.24 -14.21
C ALA A 431 36.98 13.64 -15.07
N SER A 432 37.15 13.62 -16.40
CA SER A 432 36.17 13.03 -17.31
C SER A 432 35.95 11.54 -17.04
N ALA A 433 37.03 10.77 -16.86
CA ALA A 433 36.96 9.34 -16.60
C ALA A 433 36.31 9.02 -15.24
N PHE A 434 36.55 9.84 -14.23
CA PHE A 434 35.91 9.71 -12.92
C PHE A 434 34.40 9.95 -12.99
N PHE A 435 33.96 11.03 -13.65
CA PHE A 435 32.52 11.32 -13.75
C PHE A 435 31.78 10.31 -14.65
N THR A 436 32.43 9.79 -15.70
CA THR A 436 31.87 8.69 -16.51
C THR A 436 31.70 7.42 -15.67
N TRP A 437 32.67 7.10 -14.80
CA TRP A 437 32.56 5.98 -13.86
C TRP A 437 31.39 6.14 -12.88
N VAL A 438 31.28 7.32 -12.25
CA VAL A 438 30.16 7.64 -11.34
C VAL A 438 28.82 7.53 -12.05
N LEU A 439 28.70 8.08 -13.28
CA LEU A 439 27.48 8.01 -14.08
C LEU A 439 27.06 6.56 -14.35
N TRP A 440 27.98 5.71 -14.79
CA TRP A 440 27.67 4.32 -15.09
C TRP A 440 27.29 3.50 -13.86
N LEU A 441 28.01 3.69 -12.74
CA LEU A 441 27.62 3.06 -11.47
C LEU A 441 26.25 3.55 -10.98
N TYR A 442 25.96 4.83 -11.17
CA TYR A 442 24.66 5.41 -10.83
C TYR A 442 23.53 4.82 -11.67
N LEU A 443 23.70 4.71 -12.99
CA LEU A 443 22.74 4.09 -13.90
C LEU A 443 22.55 2.59 -13.59
N ASN A 444 23.64 1.88 -13.28
CA ASN A 444 23.59 0.48 -12.87
C ASN A 444 22.74 0.30 -11.59
N LEU A 445 22.96 1.15 -10.59
CA LEU A 445 22.22 1.09 -9.32
C LEU A 445 20.74 1.44 -9.49
N LEU A 446 20.43 2.41 -10.37
CA LEU A 446 19.06 2.74 -10.76
C LEU A 446 18.33 1.57 -11.42
N ALA A 447 19.02 0.82 -12.28
CA ALA A 447 18.48 -0.37 -12.92
C ALA A 447 18.26 -1.50 -11.91
N ALA A 448 19.23 -1.71 -11.00
CA ALA A 448 19.14 -2.71 -9.95
C ALA A 448 17.96 -2.45 -8.99
N GLU A 449 17.70 -1.20 -8.59
CA GLU A 449 16.47 -0.86 -7.85
C GLU A 449 15.20 -1.10 -8.67
N GLY A 450 15.25 -0.90 -9.99
CA GLY A 450 14.15 -1.26 -10.89
C GLY A 450 13.77 -2.75 -10.79
N ILE A 451 14.77 -3.63 -10.72
CA ILE A 451 14.58 -5.08 -10.51
C ILE A 451 13.94 -5.35 -9.14
N VAL A 452 14.41 -4.70 -8.07
CA VAL A 452 13.82 -4.83 -6.72
C VAL A 452 12.33 -4.49 -6.72
N ILE A 453 11.98 -3.35 -7.32
CA ILE A 453 10.59 -2.86 -7.41
C ILE A 453 9.74 -3.86 -8.20
N LEU A 454 10.27 -4.38 -9.31
CA LEU A 454 9.60 -5.39 -10.12
C LEU A 454 9.37 -6.69 -9.33
N SER A 455 10.38 -7.17 -8.60
CA SER A 455 10.29 -8.37 -7.76
C SER A 455 9.19 -8.26 -6.70
N VAL A 456 9.09 -7.12 -6.01
CA VAL A 456 8.03 -6.88 -5.02
C VAL A 456 6.66 -6.75 -5.69
N ALA A 457 6.61 -6.16 -6.89
CA ALA A 457 5.37 -6.08 -7.67
C ALA A 457 4.87 -7.46 -8.11
N ILE A 458 5.77 -8.42 -8.40
CA ILE A 458 5.43 -9.82 -8.69
C ILE A 458 5.01 -10.52 -7.39
N ILE A 459 5.88 -10.59 -6.39
CA ILE A 459 5.64 -11.27 -5.11
C ILE A 459 5.78 -10.27 -3.95
N PRO A 460 4.69 -9.79 -3.36
CA PRO A 460 4.71 -8.79 -2.30
C PRO A 460 4.90 -9.47 -0.94
N ASN A 461 5.89 -10.34 -0.87
CA ASN A 461 6.33 -11.07 0.31
C ASN A 461 7.83 -10.83 0.49
N PHE A 462 8.26 -10.62 1.73
CA PHE A 462 9.64 -10.28 2.04
C PHE A 462 10.65 -11.30 1.52
N VAL A 463 10.47 -12.58 1.88
CA VAL A 463 11.38 -13.66 1.48
C VAL A 463 11.29 -13.92 -0.03
N GLY A 464 10.07 -13.96 -0.57
CA GLY A 464 9.86 -14.21 -1.99
C GLY A 464 10.49 -13.15 -2.90
N ALA A 465 10.32 -11.87 -2.57
CA ALA A 465 10.92 -10.76 -3.32
C ALA A 465 12.45 -10.76 -3.23
N LEU A 466 13.01 -11.12 -2.07
CA LEU A 466 14.46 -11.23 -1.87
C LEU A 466 15.06 -12.31 -2.78
N VAL A 467 14.46 -13.50 -2.81
CA VAL A 467 14.93 -14.63 -3.65
C VAL A 467 14.86 -14.28 -5.13
N ILE A 468 13.75 -13.71 -5.61
CA ILE A 468 13.61 -13.33 -7.03
C ILE A 468 14.64 -12.26 -7.40
N THR A 469 14.80 -11.23 -6.57
CA THR A 469 15.77 -10.15 -6.83
C THR A 469 17.19 -10.70 -6.91
N ALA A 470 17.59 -11.55 -5.96
CA ALA A 470 18.91 -12.18 -5.97
C ALA A 470 19.12 -13.05 -7.22
N LEU A 471 18.13 -13.86 -7.60
CA LEU A 471 18.20 -14.71 -8.79
C LEU A 471 18.34 -13.87 -10.08
N LEU A 472 17.51 -12.84 -10.25
CA LEU A 472 17.58 -11.96 -11.41
C LEU A 472 18.92 -11.22 -11.48
N ASN A 473 19.47 -10.78 -10.34
CA ASN A 473 20.80 -10.18 -10.28
C ASN A 473 21.92 -11.16 -10.64
N VAL A 474 21.84 -12.42 -10.20
CA VAL A 474 22.82 -13.47 -10.57
C VAL A 474 22.77 -13.76 -12.07
N ILE A 475 21.57 -13.86 -12.65
CA ILE A 475 21.40 -14.04 -14.09
C ILE A 475 21.95 -12.83 -14.86
N ALA A 476 21.64 -11.60 -14.42
CA ALA A 476 22.17 -10.39 -15.02
C ALA A 476 23.70 -10.33 -14.94
N PHE A 477 24.29 -10.72 -13.80
CA PHE A 477 25.75 -10.76 -13.67
C PHE A 477 26.39 -11.79 -14.61
N ALA A 478 25.84 -13.01 -14.67
CA ALA A 478 26.36 -14.08 -15.54
C ALA A 478 26.21 -13.79 -17.04
N THR A 479 25.16 -13.05 -17.43
CA THR A 479 24.84 -12.71 -18.82
C THR A 479 25.28 -11.31 -19.22
N ALA A 480 26.18 -10.67 -18.47
CA ALA A 480 26.68 -9.33 -18.78
C ALA A 480 27.64 -9.28 -19.98
N GLY A 481 28.08 -10.43 -20.49
CA GLY A 481 28.95 -10.53 -21.67
C GLY A 481 30.46 -10.51 -21.36
N THR A 482 30.84 -10.24 -20.11
CA THR A 482 32.24 -10.17 -19.67
C THR A 482 32.79 -11.51 -19.19
N LEU A 483 31.98 -12.30 -18.46
CA LEU A 483 32.33 -13.65 -18.03
C LEU A 483 32.21 -14.68 -19.17
N VAL A 484 31.20 -14.51 -20.01
CA VAL A 484 30.96 -15.34 -21.20
C VAL A 484 30.68 -14.40 -22.37
N PRO A 485 31.50 -14.41 -23.43
CA PRO A 485 31.29 -13.57 -24.60
C PRO A 485 29.92 -13.82 -25.27
N PRO A 486 29.25 -12.80 -25.82
CA PRO A 486 27.90 -12.93 -26.40
C PRO A 486 27.83 -13.84 -27.63
N ALA A 487 28.97 -14.17 -28.25
CA ALA A 487 29.06 -15.14 -29.34
C ALA A 487 28.93 -16.59 -28.85
N GLN A 488 29.40 -16.87 -27.63
CA GLN A 488 29.42 -18.21 -27.03
C GLN A 488 28.23 -18.44 -26.09
N LEU A 489 27.49 -17.38 -25.75
CA LEU A 489 26.31 -17.46 -24.90
C LEU A 489 25.20 -18.26 -25.59
N ASN A 490 24.58 -19.19 -24.85
CA ASN A 490 23.42 -19.94 -25.33
C ASN A 490 22.32 -18.98 -25.83
N ALA A 491 21.71 -19.32 -26.97
CA ALA A 491 20.67 -18.53 -27.63
C ALA A 491 19.55 -18.07 -26.68
N PHE A 492 19.12 -18.94 -25.75
CA PHE A 492 18.15 -18.56 -24.72
C PHE A 492 18.64 -17.38 -23.89
N TYR A 493 19.81 -17.48 -23.25
CA TYR A 493 20.32 -16.41 -22.39
C TYR A 493 20.71 -15.14 -23.17
N LYS A 494 21.10 -15.29 -24.44
CA LYS A 494 21.40 -14.16 -25.32
C LYS A 494 20.17 -13.31 -25.63
N TYR A 495 19.12 -13.92 -26.14
CA TYR A 495 17.91 -13.16 -26.48
C TYR A 495 17.06 -12.84 -25.25
N ALA A 496 17.06 -13.74 -24.25
CA ALA A 496 16.25 -13.60 -23.06
C ALA A 496 16.91 -12.83 -21.93
N PHE A 497 18.20 -12.46 -21.93
CA PHE A 497 18.78 -11.63 -20.84
C PHE A 497 19.82 -10.62 -21.31
N TYR A 498 20.74 -10.99 -22.20
CA TYR A 498 21.86 -10.13 -22.59
C TYR A 498 21.44 -8.74 -23.14
N TYR A 499 20.49 -8.67 -24.07
CA TYR A 499 20.11 -7.39 -24.71
C TYR A 499 19.36 -6.38 -23.83
N TRP A 500 18.82 -6.80 -22.70
CA TRP A 500 18.10 -5.94 -21.76
C TRP A 500 18.79 -5.89 -20.39
N ASN A 501 20.04 -6.36 -20.35
CA ASN A 501 20.89 -6.33 -19.18
C ASN A 501 21.66 -5.00 -19.12
N SER A 502 21.29 -4.13 -18.17
CA SER A 502 21.96 -2.85 -17.96
C SER A 502 23.44 -3.01 -17.60
N GLN A 503 23.83 -4.11 -16.94
CA GLN A 503 25.21 -4.34 -16.53
C GLN A 503 26.12 -4.54 -17.74
N GLY A 504 25.65 -5.24 -18.78
CA GLY A 504 26.46 -5.45 -19.99
C GLY A 504 26.85 -4.14 -20.68
N TYR A 505 25.91 -3.21 -20.82
CA TYR A 505 26.15 -1.88 -21.39
C TYR A 505 27.10 -1.03 -20.52
N VAL A 506 26.92 -1.09 -19.20
CA VAL A 506 27.80 -0.41 -18.23
C VAL A 506 29.26 -0.86 -18.39
N PHE A 507 29.50 -2.16 -18.62
CA PHE A 507 30.85 -2.67 -18.79
C PHE A 507 31.47 -2.35 -20.14
N GLN A 508 30.70 -2.45 -21.23
CA GLN A 508 31.18 -2.17 -22.58
C GLN A 508 31.77 -0.77 -22.70
N ASP A 509 31.12 0.23 -22.10
CA ASP A 509 31.57 1.63 -22.19
C ASP A 509 32.66 2.01 -21.15
N GLN A 510 32.98 1.12 -20.21
CA GLN A 510 34.07 1.32 -19.25
C GLN A 510 35.40 0.77 -19.76
N CYS A 511 35.38 -0.17 -20.71
CA CYS A 511 36.57 -0.87 -21.18
C CYS A 511 37.20 -0.16 -22.40
N HIS A 512 37.92 0.93 -22.16
CA HIS A 512 38.73 1.60 -23.18
C HIS A 512 40.18 1.08 -23.14
N ILE A 513 40.41 -0.09 -23.72
CA ILE A 513 41.76 -0.66 -23.89
C ILE A 513 42.31 -0.18 -25.26
N ALA A 514 43.56 0.26 -25.30
CA ALA A 514 44.21 0.60 -26.56
C ALA A 514 44.53 -0.68 -27.35
N GLY A 515 43.93 -0.84 -28.53
CA GLY A 515 44.12 -1.99 -29.43
C GLY A 515 42.79 -2.58 -29.92
N GLU A 516 42.54 -2.53 -31.24
CA GLU A 516 41.32 -3.07 -31.88
C GLU A 516 41.12 -4.57 -31.61
N THR A 517 42.22 -5.33 -31.51
CA THR A 517 42.20 -6.78 -31.27
C THR A 517 41.64 -7.21 -29.91
N VAL A 518 41.84 -6.41 -28.85
CA VAL A 518 41.30 -6.72 -27.51
C VAL A 518 39.82 -6.35 -27.45
N LEU A 519 39.42 -5.26 -28.11
CA LEU A 519 38.03 -4.84 -28.22
C LEU A 519 37.18 -5.86 -29.00
N ASP A 520 37.74 -6.45 -30.07
CA ASP A 520 37.11 -7.51 -30.84
C ASP A 520 36.96 -8.83 -30.04
N GLN A 521 37.92 -9.15 -29.18
CA GLN A 521 37.87 -10.36 -28.34
C GLN A 521 36.70 -10.33 -27.33
N TYR A 522 36.33 -9.14 -26.85
CA TYR A 522 35.17 -8.95 -25.97
C TYR A 522 33.90 -8.47 -26.72
N GLY A 523 33.98 -8.27 -28.04
CA GLY A 523 32.85 -7.84 -28.88
C GLY A 523 32.37 -6.42 -28.57
N VAL A 524 33.27 -5.53 -28.15
CA VAL A 524 32.97 -4.16 -27.72
C VAL A 524 33.21 -3.19 -28.87
N SER A 525 32.15 -2.76 -29.55
CA SER A 525 32.25 -1.62 -30.48
C SER A 525 32.24 -0.32 -29.69
N THR A 526 33.20 0.58 -29.90
CA THR A 526 33.29 1.95 -29.33
C THR A 526 32.19 2.90 -29.83
N ALA A 527 31.04 2.36 -30.25
CA ALA A 527 29.95 3.09 -30.88
C ALA A 527 29.01 3.73 -29.85
N ASP A 528 29.08 5.06 -29.79
CA ASP A 528 28.14 6.01 -29.18
C ASP A 528 27.74 5.74 -27.72
N GLN A 529 28.57 6.19 -26.77
CA GLN A 529 28.23 6.27 -25.34
C GLN A 529 26.82 6.86 -25.09
N GLY A 530 26.43 7.86 -25.88
CA GLY A 530 25.09 8.47 -25.78
C GLY A 530 23.95 7.49 -26.10
N ARG A 531 24.15 6.58 -27.06
CA ARG A 531 23.17 5.54 -27.42
C ARG A 531 23.02 4.55 -26.28
N ASN A 532 24.12 4.10 -25.69
CA ASN A 532 24.11 3.12 -24.61
C ASN A 532 23.48 3.69 -23.33
N VAL A 533 23.76 4.96 -23.00
CA VAL A 533 23.04 5.67 -21.93
C VAL A 533 21.54 5.69 -22.20
N GLY A 534 21.12 6.01 -23.43
CA GLY A 534 19.71 5.96 -23.84
C GLY A 534 19.06 4.59 -23.66
N ILE A 535 19.77 3.51 -24.01
CA ILE A 535 19.31 2.13 -23.84
C ILE A 535 19.13 1.79 -22.35
N VAL A 536 20.12 2.11 -21.51
CA VAL A 536 20.03 1.82 -20.07
C VAL A 536 18.91 2.61 -19.41
N VAL A 537 18.71 3.88 -19.77
CA VAL A 537 17.57 4.67 -19.31
C VAL A 537 16.24 4.04 -19.75
N ALA A 538 16.16 3.53 -20.99
CA ALA A 538 14.97 2.82 -21.47
C ALA A 538 14.72 1.52 -20.68
N ILE A 539 15.75 0.76 -20.32
CA ILE A 539 15.65 -0.44 -19.48
C ILE A 539 15.12 -0.08 -18.08
N ILE A 540 15.67 0.97 -17.45
CA ILE A 540 15.23 1.47 -16.13
C ILE A 540 13.73 1.83 -16.17
N LEU A 541 13.30 2.57 -17.20
CA LEU A 541 11.89 2.91 -17.40
C LEU A 541 11.04 1.67 -17.69
N GLY A 542 11.57 0.70 -18.44
CA GLY A 542 10.94 -0.57 -18.75
C GLY A 542 10.60 -1.39 -17.52
N TYR A 543 11.55 -1.57 -16.58
CA TYR A 543 11.28 -2.27 -15.31
C TYR A 543 10.18 -1.59 -14.49
N ARG A 544 10.17 -0.25 -14.47
CA ARG A 544 9.15 0.52 -13.74
C ARG A 544 7.79 0.47 -14.42
N LEU A 545 7.76 0.47 -15.75
CA LEU A 545 6.53 0.31 -16.52
C LEU A 545 5.95 -1.09 -16.31
N ALA A 546 6.78 -2.13 -16.34
CA ALA A 546 6.36 -3.50 -16.04
C ALA A 546 5.80 -3.61 -14.62
N ALA A 547 6.48 -3.04 -13.62
CA ALA A 547 5.99 -2.97 -12.26
C ALA A 547 4.65 -2.20 -12.17
N TRP A 548 4.51 -1.09 -12.90
CA TRP A 548 3.26 -0.33 -12.96
C TRP A 548 2.11 -1.15 -13.55
N VAL A 549 2.34 -1.88 -14.65
CA VAL A 549 1.35 -2.77 -15.27
C VAL A 549 0.92 -3.84 -14.28
N LEU A 550 1.86 -4.52 -13.62
CA LEU A 550 1.55 -5.54 -12.60
C LEU A 550 0.73 -4.96 -11.45
N LEU A 551 1.11 -3.79 -10.93
CA LEU A 551 0.37 -3.10 -9.86
C LEU A 551 -1.01 -2.59 -10.31
N LYS A 552 -1.18 -2.29 -11.59
CA LYS A 552 -2.48 -1.91 -12.16
C LYS A 552 -3.38 -3.12 -12.35
N MET A 553 -2.84 -4.25 -12.79
CA MET A 553 -3.56 -5.53 -12.97
C MET A 553 -3.97 -6.16 -11.64
N ARG A 554 -3.15 -6.00 -10.59
CA ARG A 554 -3.51 -6.43 -9.23
C ARG A 554 -4.63 -5.55 -8.67
N ARG A 555 -5.82 -6.16 -8.52
CA ARG A 555 -7.01 -5.53 -7.92
C ARG A 555 -6.89 -5.39 -6.40
#